data_AF-A0A8D8MJ69-F1
#
_entry.id   AF-A0A8D8MJ69-F1
#
_cell.length_a   1.000
_cell.length_b   1.000
_cell.length_c   1.000
_cell.angle_alpha   90.00
_cell.angle_beta   90.00
_cell.angle_gamma   90.00
#
_symmetry.space_group_name_H-M   'P 1'
#
loop_
_entity.id
_entity.type
_entity.pdbx_description
1 polymer ?
#
loop_
_entity_poly.entity_id
_entity_poly.type
_entity_poly.pdbx_seq_one_letter_code
_entity_poly.pdbx_strand_id
1 'polypeptide(L)'
;WTYSELKLCVQFNQSNKRKIMTSLEWCLLLVPTAIYLFYRWSIATFDYFEKRGVPFVKPVPLLGNMWNFFSGKMHMVDSGSVGYEMFPESRFSGFFCVSEAW
;
A
#
# COMPACT_ATOMS: atom_id res chain seq x y z
N TRP A 1 -10.13 -54.14 9.64
CA TRP A 1 -10.45 -52.70 9.50
C TRP A 1 -11.96 -52.54 9.52
N THR A 2 -12.51 -52.05 10.62
CA THR A 2 -13.96 -51.88 10.82
C THR A 2 -14.48 -50.70 9.99
N TYR A 3 -15.64 -50.87 9.36
CA TYR A 3 -16.31 -49.83 8.56
C TYR A 3 -16.52 -48.50 9.31
N SER A 4 -16.56 -48.54 10.65
CA SER A 4 -16.70 -47.36 11.53
C SER A 4 -15.47 -46.44 11.46
N GLU A 5 -14.27 -46.99 11.47
CA GLU A 5 -13.01 -46.24 11.47
C GLU A 5 -12.79 -45.52 10.13
N LEU A 6 -13.14 -46.20 9.03
CA LEU A 6 -13.07 -45.60 7.69
C LEU A 6 -14.05 -44.43 7.53
N LYS A 7 -15.27 -44.54 8.07
CA LYS A 7 -16.23 -43.42 8.08
C LYS A 7 -15.72 -42.23 8.90
N LEU A 8 -15.12 -42.47 10.06
CA LEU A 8 -14.55 -41.41 10.89
C LEU A 8 -13.40 -40.68 10.18
N CYS A 9 -12.50 -41.41 9.53
CA CYS A 9 -11.38 -40.82 8.79
C CYS A 9 -11.84 -39.97 7.59
N VAL A 10 -12.85 -40.44 6.84
CA VAL A 10 -13.45 -39.67 5.74
C VAL A 10 -14.15 -38.42 6.24
N GLN A 11 -14.93 -38.51 7.32
CA GLN A 11 -15.61 -37.35 7.92
C GLN A 11 -14.61 -36.32 8.46
N PHE A 12 -13.53 -36.77 9.11
CA PHE A 12 -12.46 -35.89 9.59
C PHE A 12 -11.76 -35.17 8.45
N ASN A 13 -11.40 -35.88 7.37
CA ASN A 13 -10.78 -35.29 6.18
C ASN A 13 -11.72 -34.28 5.49
N GLN A 14 -13.00 -34.61 5.33
CA GLN A 14 -13.99 -33.67 4.76
C GLN A 14 -14.22 -32.44 5.64
N SER A 15 -14.26 -32.60 6.96
CA SER A 15 -14.36 -31.49 7.91
C SER A 15 -13.13 -30.58 7.86
N ASN A 16 -11.93 -31.16 7.82
CA ASN A 16 -10.68 -30.41 7.72
C ASN A 16 -10.59 -29.64 6.39
N LYS A 17 -10.95 -30.27 5.27
CA LYS A 17 -11.00 -29.60 3.96
C LYS A 17 -12.00 -28.44 3.93
N ARG A 18 -13.18 -28.59 4.54
CA ARG A 18 -14.16 -27.50 4.64
C ARG A 18 -13.63 -26.32 5.46
N LYS A 19 -12.99 -26.57 6.62
CA LYS A 19 -12.40 -25.52 7.44
C LYS A 19 -11.30 -24.75 6.69
N ILE A 20 -10.40 -25.47 6.02
CA ILE A 20 -9.31 -24.86 5.22
C ILE A 20 -9.87 -24.03 4.06
N MET A 21 -10.91 -24.52 3.39
CA MET A 21 -11.53 -23.81 2.27
C MET A 21 -12.21 -22.51 2.73
N THR A 22 -12.95 -22.54 3.84
CA THR A 22 -13.55 -21.33 4.42
C THR A 22 -12.50 -20.32 4.86
N SER A 23 -11.39 -20.74 5.48
CA SER A 23 -10.33 -19.82 5.89
C SER A 23 -9.63 -19.14 4.70
N LEU A 24 -9.50 -19.84 3.58
CA LEU A 24 -8.84 -19.32 2.39
C LEU A 24 -9.68 -18.24 1.69
N GLU A 25 -11.01 -18.42 1.68
CA GLU A 25 -11.97 -17.45 1.12
C GLU A 25 -11.95 -16.13 1.89
N TRP A 26 -11.91 -16.17 3.22
CA TRP A 26 -11.80 -14.96 4.05
C TRP A 26 -10.48 -14.23 3.83
N CYS A 27 -9.37 -14.96 3.69
CA CYS A 27 -8.07 -14.36 3.35
C CYS A 27 -8.11 -13.66 1.97
N LEU A 28 -8.79 -14.26 0.99
CA LEU A 28 -8.90 -13.70 -0.36
C LEU A 28 -9.72 -12.39 -0.39
N LEU A 29 -10.65 -12.20 0.55
CA LEU A 29 -11.46 -10.97 0.65
C LEU A 29 -10.83 -9.92 1.58
N LEU A 30 -10.21 -10.33 2.69
CA LEU A 30 -9.61 -9.42 3.66
C LEU A 30 -8.36 -8.72 3.12
N VAL A 31 -7.49 -9.45 2.42
CA VAL A 31 -6.24 -8.90 1.88
C VAL A 31 -6.47 -7.74 0.90
N PRO A 32 -7.29 -7.87 -0.16
CA PRO A 32 -7.53 -6.76 -1.09
C PRO A 32 -8.27 -5.60 -0.43
N THR A 33 -9.18 -5.88 0.51
CA THR A 33 -9.89 -4.83 1.27
C THR A 33 -8.92 -4.02 2.13
N ALA A 34 -8.00 -4.69 2.83
CA ALA A 34 -6.96 -4.04 3.62
C ALA A 34 -6.03 -3.20 2.74
N ILE A 35 -5.60 -3.72 1.58
CA ILE A 35 -4.78 -2.98 0.60
C ILE A 35 -5.54 -1.76 0.08
N TYR A 36 -6.83 -1.88 -0.23
CA TYR A 36 -7.66 -0.77 -0.70
C TYR A 36 -7.82 0.33 0.35
N LEU A 37 -8.11 -0.04 1.59
CA LEU A 37 -8.22 0.91 2.70
C LEU A 37 -6.88 1.59 2.98
N PHE A 38 -5.79 0.84 2.93
CA PHE A 38 -4.45 1.37 3.10
C PHE A 38 -4.05 2.34 1.98
N TYR A 39 -4.38 2.02 0.73
CA TYR A 39 -4.21 2.91 -0.42
C TYR A 39 -5.02 4.20 -0.24
N ARG A 40 -6.30 4.09 0.11
CA ARG A 40 -7.18 5.24 0.38
C ARG A 40 -6.66 6.12 1.52
N TRP A 41 -6.20 5.51 2.61
CA TRP A 41 -5.61 6.22 3.74
C TRP A 41 -4.33 6.95 3.33
N SER A 42 -3.45 6.30 2.56
CA SER A 42 -2.20 6.91 2.10
C SER A 42 -2.43 8.12 1.18
N ILE A 43 -3.51 8.11 0.39
CA ILE A 43 -3.87 9.23 -0.50
C ILE A 43 -4.49 10.39 0.25
N ALA A 44 -5.26 10.12 1.31
CA ALA A 44 -5.88 11.16 2.13
C ALA A 44 -4.84 12.11 2.76
N THR A 45 -3.60 11.64 2.98
CA THR A 45 -2.51 12.46 3.50
C THR A 45 -2.00 13.51 2.48
N PHE A 46 -2.29 13.35 1.19
CA PHE A 46 -1.83 14.28 0.14
C PHE A 46 -2.63 15.59 0.05
N ASP A 47 -3.75 15.70 0.76
CA ASP A 47 -4.60 16.91 0.81
C ASP A 47 -3.89 18.15 1.39
N TYR A 48 -2.73 17.99 2.04
CA TYR A 48 -2.03 19.06 2.74
C TYR A 48 -1.58 20.22 1.82
N PHE A 49 -0.98 19.91 0.67
CA PHE A 49 -0.53 20.93 -0.29
C PHE A 49 -1.64 21.36 -1.24
N GLU A 50 -2.57 20.46 -1.57
CA GLU A 50 -3.75 20.78 -2.39
C GLU A 50 -4.61 21.87 -1.74
N LYS A 51 -4.88 21.75 -0.44
CA LYS A 51 -5.63 22.77 0.33
C LYS A 51 -4.94 24.13 0.38
N ARG A 52 -3.62 24.19 0.18
CA ARG A 52 -2.83 25.43 0.22
C ARG A 52 -2.56 26.01 -1.16
N GLY A 53 -3.02 25.35 -2.23
CA GLY A 53 -2.78 25.78 -3.61
C GLY A 53 -1.30 25.78 -4.00
N VAL A 54 -0.46 25.00 -3.30
CA VAL A 54 0.97 24.91 -3.59
C VAL A 54 1.18 23.85 -4.67
N PRO A 55 1.89 24.14 -5.78
CA PRO A 55 2.20 23.13 -6.78
C PRO A 55 3.08 22.04 -6.17
N PHE A 56 2.65 20.79 -6.29
CA PHE A 56 3.37 19.63 -5.73
C PHE A 56 3.50 18.53 -6.79
N VAL A 57 4.64 17.84 -6.76
CA VAL A 57 4.86 16.64 -7.59
C VAL A 57 4.05 15.50 -7.00
N LYS A 58 3.24 14.81 -7.82
CA LYS A 58 2.36 13.72 -7.38
C LYS A 58 3.22 12.58 -6.78
N PRO A 59 3.13 12.38 -5.45
CA PRO A 59 3.93 11.37 -4.78
C PRO A 59 3.41 9.96 -5.03
N VAL A 60 4.29 8.98 -4.86
CA VAL A 60 3.92 7.57 -4.80
C VAL A 60 3.33 7.30 -3.39
N PRO A 61 2.23 6.52 -3.27
CA PRO A 61 1.68 6.13 -1.98
C PRO A 61 2.77 5.65 -1.01
N LEU A 62 2.81 6.20 0.21
CA LEU A 62 3.74 5.89 1.33
C LEU A 62 5.18 6.38 1.18
N LEU A 63 5.76 6.32 -0.02
CA LEU A 63 7.18 6.70 -0.22
C LEU A 63 7.35 8.14 -0.71
N GLY A 64 6.26 8.87 -0.94
CA GLY A 64 6.34 10.28 -1.28
C GLY A 64 6.99 10.49 -2.64
N ASN A 65 7.76 11.58 -2.75
CA ASN A 65 8.66 11.84 -3.88
C ASN A 65 10.03 11.14 -3.73
N MET A 66 10.25 10.42 -2.63
CA MET A 66 11.49 9.67 -2.37
C MET A 66 11.55 8.30 -3.04
N TRP A 67 10.51 7.87 -3.75
CA TRP A 67 10.56 6.60 -4.50
C TRP A 67 11.73 6.55 -5.50
N ASN A 68 12.02 7.65 -6.18
CA ASN A 68 13.15 7.72 -7.12
C ASN A 68 14.51 7.61 -6.41
N PHE A 69 14.59 8.03 -5.14
CA PHE A 69 15.76 7.86 -4.29
C PHE A 69 15.90 6.39 -3.86
N PHE A 70 14.84 5.77 -3.34
CA PHE A 70 14.86 4.35 -2.97
C PHE A 70 15.10 3.41 -4.16
N SER A 71 14.59 3.76 -5.33
CA SER A 71 14.83 3.01 -6.57
C SER A 71 16.25 3.20 -7.12
N GLY A 72 17.10 4.01 -6.46
CA GLY A 72 18.48 4.28 -6.90
C GLY A 72 18.58 5.07 -8.21
N LYS A 73 17.46 5.66 -8.66
CA LYS A 73 17.41 6.40 -9.93
C LYS A 73 17.95 7.83 -9.79
N MET A 74 17.89 8.40 -8.59
CA MET A 74 18.26 9.79 -8.31
C MET A 74 18.88 9.93 -6.92
N HIS A 75 19.85 10.84 -6.77
CA HIS A 75 20.42 11.17 -5.47
C HIS A 75 19.42 12.03 -4.66
N MET A 76 19.53 12.02 -3.33
CA MET A 76 18.60 12.75 -2.45
C MET A 76 18.57 14.26 -2.75
N VAL A 77 19.73 14.81 -3.13
CA VAL A 77 19.89 16.23 -3.49
C VAL A 77 19.16 16.54 -4.81
N ASP A 78 19.27 15.66 -5.80
CA ASP A 78 18.63 15.85 -7.11
C ASP A 78 17.10 15.79 -7.02
N SER A 79 16.57 14.97 -6.09
CA SER A 79 15.13 14.86 -5.86
C SER A 79 14.48 16.19 -5.44
N GLY A 80 15.21 17.04 -4.72
CA GLY A 80 14.75 18.40 -4.39
C GLY A 80 14.74 19.34 -5.58
N SER A 81 15.73 19.21 -6.47
CA SER A 81 15.89 20.01 -7.69
C SER A 81 14.75 19.78 -8.70
N VAL A 82 14.23 18.56 -8.78
CA VAL A 82 13.14 18.17 -9.70
C VAL A 82 11.89 19.04 -9.50
N GLY A 83 11.60 19.45 -8.27
CA GLY A 83 10.48 20.35 -7.98
C GLY A 83 10.64 21.73 -8.61
N TYR A 84 11.87 22.24 -8.70
CA TYR A 84 12.18 23.51 -9.36
C TYR A 84 12.14 23.39 -10.89
N GLU A 85 12.55 22.23 -11.44
CA GLU A 85 12.50 21.97 -12.89
C GLU A 85 11.06 21.80 -13.41
N MET A 86 10.18 21.13 -12.65
CA MET A 86 8.79 20.91 -13.08
C MET A 86 7.91 22.16 -12.98
N PHE A 87 8.21 23.06 -12.05
CA PHE A 87 7.41 24.25 -11.80
C PHE A 87 8.25 25.54 -11.87
N PRO A 88 8.78 25.91 -13.06
CA PRO A 88 9.66 27.07 -13.22
C PRO A 88 8.98 28.40 -12.89
N GLU A 89 7.65 28.46 -12.99
CA GLU A 89 6.81 29.63 -12.67
C GLU A 89 6.60 29.82 -11.15
N SER A 90 6.88 28.80 -10.34
CA SER A 90 6.63 28.83 -8.90
C SER A 90 7.94 29.00 -8.11
N ARG A 91 7.97 29.93 -7.16
CA ARG A 91 9.15 30.16 -6.30
C ARG A 91 9.44 28.97 -5.36
N PHE A 92 8.43 28.16 -5.05
CA PHE A 92 8.53 27.04 -4.12
C PHE A 92 7.60 25.92 -4.55
N SER A 93 8.06 24.67 -4.41
CA SER A 93 7.31 23.47 -4.70
C SER A 93 7.14 22.61 -3.44
N GLY A 94 5.99 21.95 -3.32
CA GLY A 94 5.70 21.05 -2.21
C GLY A 94 6.49 19.74 -2.35
N PHE A 95 7.29 19.41 -1.34
CA PHE A 95 8.03 18.15 -1.28
C PHE A 95 7.51 17.28 -0.13
N PHE A 96 6.94 16.12 -0.47
CA PHE A 96 6.62 15.08 0.50
C PHE A 96 7.84 14.19 0.71
N CYS A 97 8.56 14.44 1.82
CA CYS A 97 9.49 13.46 2.36
C CYS A 97 8.69 12.24 2.86
N VAL A 98 9.32 11.06 2.95
CA VAL A 98 8.71 9.89 3.62
C VAL A 98 8.05 10.37 4.90
N SER A 99 6.77 10.03 5.07
CA SER A 99 5.99 10.51 6.21
C SER A 99 6.73 10.16 7.49
N GLU A 100 7.25 11.16 8.19
CA GLU A 100 7.49 11.02 9.63
C GLU A 100 6.12 10.79 10.26
N ALA A 101 5.84 9.52 10.55
CA ALA A 101 4.70 9.14 11.34
C ALA A 101 5.00 9.50 12.81
N TRP A 102 4.73 10.76 13.18
CA TRP A 102 4.47 11.19 14.55
C TRP A 102 3.35 12.22 14.57
#